data_AF-K1E1H5-F1
#
_entry.id   AF-K1E1H5-F1
#
_cell.length_a   1.000
_cell.length_b   1.000
_cell.length_c   1.000
_cell.angle_alpha   90.00
_cell.angle_beta   90.00
_cell.angle_gamma   90.00
#
_symmetry.space_group_name_H-M   'P 1'
#
loop_
_entity.id
_entity.type
_entity.pdbx_description
1 polymer ?
#
loop_
_entity_poly.entity_id
_entity_poly.type
_entity_poly.pdbx_seq_one_letter_code
_entity_poly.pdbx_strand_id
1 'polypeptide(L)' 'MSSGTVVGAGPMSGYGNYIDIKYWDGTVSRYGHLSSISATVGQQVAPR' A
#
# COMPACT_ATOMS: atom_id res chain seq x y z
N MET A 1 -13.88 -10.84 2.15
CA MET A 1 -12.54 -11.21 1.61
C MET A 1 -11.66 -9.98 1.75
N SER A 2 -10.45 -10.11 2.28
CA SER A 2 -9.59 -8.97 2.66
C SER A 2 -8.93 -8.29 1.45
N SER A 3 -9.68 -8.03 0.39
CA SER A 3 -9.18 -7.26 -0.74
C SER A 3 -9.02 -5.79 -0.36
N GLY A 4 -7.96 -5.18 -0.87
CA GLY A 4 -7.62 -3.79 -0.65
C GLY A 4 -7.24 -3.11 -1.95
N THR A 5 -7.24 -1.78 -1.91
CA THR A 5 -6.78 -0.93 -3.00
C THR A 5 -5.55 -0.16 -2.53
N VAL A 6 -4.51 -0.12 -3.36
CA VAL A 6 -3.36 0.73 -3.10
C VAL A 6 -3.80 2.18 -3.25
N VAL A 7 -3.75 2.96 -2.17
CA VAL A 7 -4.14 4.37 -2.14
C VAL A 7 -2.94 5.32 -2.09
N GLY A 8 -1.75 4.78 -1.79
CA GLY A 8 -0.49 5.51 -1.81
C GLY A 8 0.65 4.56 -2.14
N ALA A 9 1.59 4.98 -2.97
CA ALA A 9 2.79 4.23 -3.32
C ALA A 9 3.88 5.20 -3.78
N GLY A 10 5.07 5.13 -3.18
CA GLY A 10 6.23 5.89 -3.65
C GLY A 10 7.23 6.22 -2.55
N PRO A 11 8.23 7.07 -2.83
CA PRO A 11 9.13 7.59 -1.83
C PRO A 11 8.44 8.68 -0.98
N MET A 12 8.64 8.65 0.33
CA MET A 12 8.20 9.66 1.28
C MET A 12 9.32 9.98 2.27
N SER A 13 9.55 11.26 2.52
CA SER A 13 10.55 11.71 3.49
C SER A 13 10.28 11.10 4.87
N GLY A 14 11.32 10.52 5.49
CA GLY A 14 11.21 9.79 6.77
C GLY A 14 10.78 8.33 6.66
N TYR A 15 10.08 7.91 5.60
CA TYR A 15 9.63 6.53 5.39
C TYR A 15 10.43 5.76 4.34
N GLY A 16 11.26 6.44 3.53
CA GLY A 16 11.82 5.80 2.34
C GLY A 16 10.71 5.43 1.36
N ASN A 17 10.76 4.25 0.77
CA ASN A 17 9.66 3.74 -0.03
C ASN A 17 8.51 3.30 0.89
N TYR A 18 7.29 3.75 0.59
CA TYR A 18 6.07 3.35 1.29
C TYR A 18 4.97 2.87 0.34
N ILE A 19 4.04 2.10 0.89
CA ILE A 19 2.76 1.74 0.26
C ILE A 19 1.64 1.77 1.29
N ASP A 20 0.49 2.30 0.89
CA ASP A 20 -0.74 2.31 1.66
C ASP A 20 -1.80 1.48 0.96
N ILE A 21 -2.41 0.55 1.70
CA ILE A 21 -3.48 -0.32 1.22
C ILE A 21 -4.72 -0.04 2.05
N LYS A 22 -5.79 0.42 1.39
CA LYS A 22 -7.11 0.61 1.99
C LYS A 22 -7.99 -0.61 1.74
N TYR A 23 -8.52 -1.19 2.80
CA TYR A 23 -9.44 -2.32 2.75
C TYR A 23 -10.91 -1.88 2.72
N TRP A 24 -11.80 -2.82 2.41
CA TRP A 24 -13.24 -2.57 2.25
C TRP A 24 -13.92 -2.06 3.53
N ASP A 25 -13.37 -2.38 4.70
CA ASP A 25 -13.83 -1.94 6.02
C ASP A 25 -13.32 -0.53 6.40
N GLY A 26 -12.52 0.09 5.52
CA GLY A 26 -11.91 1.40 5.76
C GLY A 26 -10.56 1.35 6.46
N THR A 27 -10.10 0.18 6.89
CA THR A 27 -8.76 0.00 7.48
C THR A 27 -7.69 0.35 6.45
N VAL A 28 -6.62 1.02 6.88
CA VAL A 28 -5.45 1.32 6.04
C VAL A 28 -4.20 0.70 6.66
N SER A 29 -3.51 -0.15 5.89
CA SER A 29 -2.19 -0.63 6.25
C SER A 29 -1.12 0.15 5.49
N ARG A 30 -0.20 0.75 6.23
CA ARG A 30 1.00 1.40 5.68
C ARG A 30 2.21 0.50 5.89
N TYR A 31 2.97 0.27 4.83
CA TYR A 31 4.30 -0.32 4.91
C TYR A 31 5.32 0.72 4.49
N GLY A 32 6.36 0.91 5.29
CA GLY A 32 7.45 1.85 5.03
C GLY A 32 8.80 1.14 5.04
N HIS A 33 9.85 1.91 4.75
CA HIS A 33 11.24 1.47 4.65
C HIS A 33 11.42 0.31 3.67
N LEU A 34 10.60 0.27 2.62
CA LEU A 34 10.66 -0.77 1.61
C LEU A 34 11.94 -0.61 0.77
N SER A 35 12.54 -1.72 0.36
CA SER A 35 13.67 -1.69 -0.58
C SER A 35 13.22 -1.30 -1.99
N SER A 36 11.99 -1.67 -2.38
CA SER A 36 11.38 -1.37 -3.67
C SER A 36 9.85 -1.45 -3.59
N ILE A 37 9.16 -0.84 -4.57
CA ILE A 37 7.70 -0.89 -4.68
C ILE A 37 7.36 -1.33 -6.11
N SER A 38 6.64 -2.43 -6.24
CA SER A 38 6.16 -2.93 -7.54
C SER A 38 4.69 -2.63 -7.79
N ALA A 39 4.01 -2.02 -6.82
CA ALA A 39 2.59 -1.71 -6.89
C ALA A 39 2.34 -0.23 -7.17
N THR A 40 1.21 0.06 -7.80
CA THR A 40 0.82 1.42 -8.19
C THR A 40 -0.48 1.83 -7.52
N VAL A 41 -0.69 3.13 -7.35
CA VAL A 41 -1.95 3.66 -6.81
C VAL A 41 -3.11 3.23 -7.73
N GLY A 42 -4.20 2.76 -7.12
CA GLY A 42 -5.37 2.19 -7.80
C GLY A 42 -5.32 0.67 -7.98
N GLN A 43 -4.17 0.03 -7.76
CA GLN A 43 -4.04 -1.42 -7.90
C GLN A 43 -4.85 -2.16 -6.83
N GLN A 44 -5.63 -3.15 -7.27
CA GLN A 44 -6.32 -4.09 -6.38
C GLN A 44 -5.34 -5.14 -5.87
N VAL A 45 -5.35 -5.39 -4.57
CA VAL A 45 -4.54 -6.42 -3.91
C VAL A 45 -5.46 -7.35 -3.12
N ALA A 46 -5.15 -8.63 -3.15
CA ALA A 46 -5.84 -9.64 -2.36
C ALA A 46 -4.81 -10.51 -1.65
N PRO A 47 -5.10 -11.00 -0.43
CA PRO A 47 -4.30 -12.05 0.18
C PRO A 47 -4.23 -13.24 -0.77
N ARG A 48 -3.03 -13.82 -0.89
CA ARG A 48 -2.81 -15.06 -1.62
C ARG A 48 -3.21 -16.26 -0.77
#